data_AF-A0A528DXH3-F1
#
_entry.id   AF-A0A528DXH3-F1
#
_cell.length_a   1.000
_cell.length_b   1.000
_cell.length_c   1.000
_cell.angle_alpha   90.00
_cell.angle_beta   90.00
_cell.angle_gamma   90.00
#
_symmetry.space_group_name_H-M   'P 1'
#
loop_
_entity.id
_entity.type
_entity.pdbx_description
1 polymer ?
#
loop_
_entity_poly.entity_id
_entity_poly.type
_entity_poly.pdbx_seq_one_letter_code
_entity_poly.pdbx_strand_id
1 'polypeptide(L)' 'ATQCGFCTPGMIMAAKVLLDHTPNPSRDEVVEALSGNICRCTGYEPIIQAVLTAARSNSQNTA' A
#
# COMPACT_ATOMS: atom_id res chain seq x y z
N ALA A 1 -0.21 -6.66 7.69
CA ALA A 1 -1.22 -5.80 7.03
C ALA A 1 -2.63 -6.39 6.99
N THR A 2 -2.84 -7.71 7.13
CA THR A 2 -4.15 -8.34 6.89
C THR A 2 -4.77 -8.93 8.17
N GLN A 3 -6.10 -8.87 8.27
CA GLN A 3 -6.91 -9.63 9.24
C GLN A 3 -7.92 -10.52 8.49
N CYS A 4 -9.17 -10.08 8.28
CA CYS A 4 -10.18 -10.88 7.59
C CYS A 4 -9.92 -11.10 6.09
N GLY A 5 -9.06 -10.30 5.47
CA GLY A 5 -8.66 -10.45 4.06
C GLY A 5 -9.61 -9.86 3.02
N PHE A 6 -10.83 -9.48 3.39
CA PHE A 6 -11.84 -9.03 2.41
C PHE A 6 -11.40 -7.82 1.57
N CYS A 7 -10.78 -6.82 2.20
CA CYS A 7 -10.28 -5.62 1.50
C CYS A 7 -8.93 -5.84 0.80
N THR A 8 -8.24 -6.97 1.05
CA THR A 8 -6.86 -7.17 0.62
C THR A 8 -6.66 -7.10 -0.90
N PRO A 9 -7.54 -7.68 -1.75
CA PRO A 9 -7.38 -7.56 -3.20
C PRO A 9 -7.38 -6.10 -3.68
N GLY A 10 -8.33 -5.28 -3.22
CA GLY A 10 -8.41 -3.87 -3.58
C GLY A 10 -7.19 -3.07 -3.11
N MET A 11 -6.76 -3.31 -1.87
CA MET A 11 -5.56 -2.68 -1.29
C MET A 11 -4.29 -3.00 -2.10
N ILE A 12 -4.11 -4.26 -2.51
CA ILE A 12 -2.96 -4.69 -3.31
C ILE A 12 -2.97 -4.00 -4.69
N MET A 13 -4.12 -3.95 -5.37
CA MET A 13 -4.21 -3.34 -6.69
C MET A 13 -3.96 -1.83 -6.65
N ALA A 14 -4.52 -1.13 -5.66
CA ALA A 14 -4.27 0.30 -5.47
C ALA A 14 -2.79 0.59 -5.15
N ALA A 15 -2.20 -0.18 -4.23
CA ALA A 15 -0.78 -0.07 -3.91
C ALA A 15 0.11 -0.37 -5.13
N LYS A 16 -0.23 -1.37 -5.94
CA LYS A 16 0.53 -1.71 -7.14
C LYS A 16 0.51 -0.56 -8.16
N VAL A 17 -0.66 0.01 -8.45
CA VAL A 17 -0.76 1.14 -9.39
C VAL A 17 0.05 2.33 -8.89
N LEU A 18 0.00 2.64 -7.58
CA LEU A 18 0.84 3.67 -6.99
C LEU A 18 2.32 3.38 -7.21
N LEU A 19 2.80 2.18 -6.85
CA LEU A 19 4.23 1.86 -6.91
C LEU A 19 4.77 1.71 -8.33
N ASP A 20 3.94 1.37 -9.31
CA ASP A 20 4.32 1.32 -10.72
C ASP A 20 4.60 2.73 -11.28
N HIS A 21 3.91 3.78 -10.78
CA HIS A 21 4.07 5.16 -11.25
C HIS A 21 4.96 6.01 -10.33
N THR A 22 4.96 5.71 -9.04
CA THR A 22 5.69 6.42 -8.00
C THR A 22 6.42 5.39 -7.13
N PRO A 23 7.63 4.93 -7.53
CA PRO A 23 8.39 3.92 -6.79
C PRO A 23 8.82 4.38 -5.39
N ASN A 24 9.04 5.69 -5.27
CA ASN A 24 9.44 6.52 -4.13
C ASN A 24 8.33 7.18 -3.25
N PRO A 25 7.14 6.62 -2.97
CA PRO A 25 6.02 7.45 -2.51
C PRO A 25 6.21 7.90 -1.05
N SER A 26 5.75 9.12 -0.76
CA SER A 26 5.55 9.61 0.59
C SER A 26 4.39 8.90 1.29
N ARG A 27 4.30 9.03 2.62
CA ARG A 27 3.19 8.47 3.41
C ARG A 27 1.83 9.02 2.95
N ASP A 28 1.76 10.31 2.63
CA ASP A 28 0.49 10.96 2.25
C ASP A 28 0.02 10.49 0.88
N GLU A 29 0.93 10.26 -0.07
CA GLU A 29 0.61 9.65 -1.37
C GLU A 29 0.07 8.23 -1.21
N VAL A 30 0.62 7.44 -0.27
CA VAL A 30 0.08 6.12 0.07
C VAL A 30 -1.32 6.22 0.66
N VAL A 31 -1.55 7.14 1.59
CA VAL A 31 -2.88 7.35 2.19
C VAL A 31 -3.91 7.72 1.12
N GLU A 32 -3.57 8.67 0.25
CA GLU A 32 -4.45 9.14 -0.81
C GLU A 32 -4.77 8.01 -1.80
N ALA A 33 -3.75 7.26 -2.24
CA ALA A 33 -3.94 6.13 -3.15
C ALA A 33 -4.85 5.02 -2.58
N LEU A 34 -4.86 4.85 -1.25
CA LEU A 34 -5.67 3.84 -0.57
C LEU A 34 -7.05 4.35 -0.13
N SER A 35 -7.34 5.65 -0.27
CA SER A 35 -8.56 6.30 0.27
C SER A 35 -9.87 5.67 -0.25
N GLY A 36 -9.87 5.17 -1.48
CA GLY A 36 -10.99 4.45 -2.09
C GLY A 36 -11.20 3.01 -1.62
N ASN A 37 -10.29 2.46 -0.80
CA ASN A 37 -10.35 1.08 -0.32
C ASN A 37 -10.73 1.05 1.16
N ILE A 38 -11.97 0.66 1.47
CA ILE A 38 -12.46 0.64 2.85
C ILE A 38 -12.01 -0.65 3.56
N CYS A 39 -11.46 -0.50 4.78
CA CYS A 39 -11.10 -1.62 5.63
C CYS A 39 -11.75 -1.47 7.02
N ARG A 40 -12.43 -2.52 7.49
CA ARG A 40 -13.05 -2.50 8.82
C ARG A 40 -12.18 -3.09 9.93
N CYS A 41 -11.19 -3.90 9.59
CA CYS A 41 -10.47 -4.70 10.57
C CYS A 41 -9.15 -4.06 11.03
N THR A 42 -8.36 -3.50 10.10
CA THR A 42 -6.94 -3.21 10.35
C THR A 42 -6.64 -1.86 10.98
N GLY A 43 -7.54 -0.87 10.82
CA GLY A 43 -7.25 0.51 11.19
C GLY A 43 -6.22 1.21 10.27
N TYR A 44 -6.00 0.67 9.06
CA TYR A 44 -5.16 1.24 7.97
C TYR A 44 -3.64 1.32 8.21
N GLU A 45 -3.16 1.70 9.39
CA GLU A 45 -1.73 1.92 9.64
C GLU A 45 -0.86 0.70 9.25
N PRO A 46 -1.23 -0.56 9.59
CA PRO A 46 -0.46 -1.73 9.15
C PRO A 46 -0.44 -1.97 7.64
N ILE A 47 -1.40 -1.41 6.88
CA ILE A 47 -1.45 -1.47 5.42
C ILE A 47 -0.52 -0.40 4.84
N ILE A 48 -0.61 0.84 5.34
CA ILE A 48 0.25 1.97 4.93
C ILE A 48 1.73 1.60 5.11
N GLN A 49 2.10 1.05 6.27
CA GLN A 49 3.48 0.61 6.53
C GLN A 49 3.94 -0.52 5.60
N ALA A 50 3.04 -1.41 5.19
CA ALA A 50 3.37 -2.48 4.26
C ALA A 50 3.65 -1.96 2.86
N VAL A 51 2.89 -0.96 2.37
CA VAL A 51 3.14 -0.32 1.07
C VAL A 51 4.47 0.44 1.08
N LEU A 52 4.75 1.22 2.14
CA LEU A 52 6.03 1.92 2.28
C LEU A 52 7.22 0.94 2.37
N THR A 53 7.04 -0.21 3.02
CA THR A 53 8.06 -1.26 3.06
C THR A 53 8.28 -1.87 1.67
N ALA A 54 7.21 -2.16 0.94
CA ALA A 54 7.30 -2.66 -0.43
C ALA A 54 8.01 -1.68 -1.36
N ALA A 55 7.75 -0.38 -1.26
CA ALA A 55 8.45 0.66 -2.02
C ALA A 55 9.98 0.61 -1.82
N ARG A 56 10.41 0.49 -0.55
CA ARG A 56 11.84 0.37 -0.19
C ARG A 56 12.46 -0.90 -0.75
N SER A 57 11.76 -2.04 -0.65
CA SER A 57 12.24 -3.32 -1.19
C SER A 57 12.32 -3.32 -2.72
N ASN A 58 11.35 -2.72 -3.41
CA ASN A 58 11.34 -2.64 -4.87
C ASN A 58 12.52 -1.82 -5.40
N SER A 59 12.88 -0.74 -4.69
CA SER A 59 14.05 0.08 -5.00
C SER A 59 15.38 -0.70 -4.89
N GLN A 60 15.45 -1.71 -4.03
CA GLN A 60 16.63 -2.58 -3.90
C GLN A 60 16.72 -3.66 -4.98
N ASN A 61 15.59 -4.00 -5.61
CA ASN A 61 15.55 -5.00 -6.69
C ASN A 61 15.88 -4.41 -8.08
N THR A 62 15.87 -3.08 -8.21
CA THR A 62 16.21 -2.36 -9.45
C THR A 62 17.68 -1.92 -9.54
N ALA A 63 18.50 -2.25 -8.53
CA ALA A 63 19.95 -2.06 -8.50
C ALA A 63 20.66 -3.37 -8.85
#